data_AF-A0A661X6Q9-F1
#
_entry.id   AF-A0A661X6Q9-F1
#
_cell.length_a   1.000
_cell.length_b   1.000
_cell.length_c   1.000
_cell.angle_alpha   90.00
_cell.angle_beta   90.00
_cell.angle_gamma   90.00
#
_symmetry.space_group_name_H-M   'P 1'
#
loop_
_entity.id
_entity.type
_entity.pdbx_description
1 polymer ?
#
loop_
_entity_poly.entity_id
_entity_poly.type
_entity_poly.pdbx_seq_one_letter_code
_entity_poly.pdbx_strand_id
1 'polypeptide(L)'
;MVEVERKQKTVENRIVKSLLIFLILSIVFGVRLLYLDVIKGEEFKRRAEAQWQSVGRRVPGKRGTIYDRNGRILAISIKRYRVVTNP
;
A
#
# COMPACT_ATOMS: atom_id res chain seq x y z
N MET A 1 23.82 -7.22 51.30
CA MET A 1 24.30 -6.06 50.52
C MET A 1 24.73 -6.47 49.11
N VAL A 2 25.62 -7.47 48.95
CA VAL A 2 26.13 -7.93 47.64
C VAL A 2 25.06 -8.44 46.66
N GLU A 3 24.01 -9.10 47.15
CA GLU A 3 22.95 -9.65 46.29
C GLU A 3 22.00 -8.59 45.71
N VAL A 4 21.77 -7.51 46.46
CA VAL A 4 20.98 -6.36 46.00
C VAL A 4 21.67 -5.65 44.84
N GLU A 5 23.00 -5.46 44.96
CA GLU A 5 23.81 -4.82 43.91
C GLU A 5 23.85 -5.65 42.62
N ARG A 6 23.92 -7.00 42.71
CA ARG A 6 23.82 -7.88 41.53
C ARG A 6 22.45 -7.82 40.87
N LYS A 7 21.36 -7.77 41.65
CA LYS A 7 20.01 -7.61 41.09
C LYS A 7 19.86 -6.27 40.37
N GLN A 8 20.36 -5.18 40.94
CA GLN A 8 20.37 -3.86 40.28
C GLN A 8 21.12 -3.89 38.95
N LYS A 9 22.36 -4.39 38.92
CA LYS A 9 23.15 -4.51 37.68
C LYS A 9 22.48 -5.38 36.62
N THR A 10 21.76 -6.42 37.02
CA THR A 10 21.03 -7.29 36.09
C THR A 10 19.83 -6.57 35.46
N VAL A 11 19.09 -5.78 36.25
CA VAL A 11 17.95 -4.99 35.76
C VAL A 11 18.44 -3.86 34.85
N GLU A 12 19.49 -3.13 35.23
CA GLU A 12 20.10 -2.08 34.40
C GLU A 12 20.57 -2.62 33.04
N ASN A 13 21.28 -3.76 33.03
CA ASN A 13 21.72 -4.39 31.79
C ASN A 13 20.55 -4.81 30.88
N ARG A 14 19.41 -5.22 31.46
CA ARG A 14 18.21 -5.56 30.68
C ARG A 14 17.58 -4.31 30.07
N ILE A 15 17.49 -3.23 30.83
CA ILE A 15 16.94 -1.95 30.36
C ILE A 15 17.81 -1.38 29.23
N VAL A 16 19.13 -1.36 29.41
CA VAL A 16 20.08 -0.89 28.39
C VAL A 16 19.98 -1.74 27.12
N LYS A 17 19.89 -3.07 27.24
CA LYS A 17 19.68 -3.95 26.09
C LYS A 17 18.35 -3.68 25.37
N SER A 18 17.25 -3.53 26.10
CA SER A 18 15.96 -3.20 25.49
C SER A 18 15.98 -1.85 24.78
N LEU A 19 16.65 -0.84 25.36
CA LEU A 19 16.78 0.48 24.76
C LEU A 19 17.63 0.44 23.48
N LEU A 20 18.72 -0.33 23.48
CA LEU A 20 19.55 -0.56 22.29
C LEU A 20 18.74 -1.22 21.17
N ILE A 21 17.96 -2.25 21.48
CA ILE A 21 17.11 -2.92 20.50
C ILE A 21 16.08 -1.94 19.94
N PHE A 22 15.43 -1.16 20.80
CA PHE A 22 14.47 -0.14 20.39
C PHE A 22 15.09 0.93 19.49
N LEU A 23 16.31 1.38 19.83
CA LEU A 23 17.05 2.36 19.02
C LEU A 23 17.39 1.81 17.64
N ILE A 24 17.87 0.57 17.56
CA ILE A 24 18.17 -0.10 16.29
C ILE A 24 16.90 -0.20 15.43
N LEU A 25 15.79 -0.64 16.00
CA LEU A 25 14.51 -0.69 15.31
C LEU A 25 14.09 0.69 14.80
N SER A 26 14.21 1.72 15.63
CA SER A 26 13.87 3.09 15.26
C SER A 26 14.71 3.59 14.07
N ILE A 27 16.00 3.27 14.04
CA ILE A 27 16.87 3.60 12.90
C ILE A 27 16.44 2.85 11.64
N VAL A 28 16.14 1.55 11.74
CA VAL A 28 15.67 0.76 10.59
C VAL A 28 14.39 1.35 10.00
N PHE A 29 13.42 1.72 10.84
CA PHE A 29 12.20 2.38 10.38
C PHE A 29 12.48 3.77 9.80
N GLY A 30 13.38 4.55 10.40
CA GLY A 30 13.78 5.86 9.89
C GLY A 30 14.40 5.78 8.49
N VAL A 31 15.33 4.84 8.27
CA VAL A 31 15.92 4.60 6.95
C VAL A 31 14.86 4.14 5.95
N ARG A 32 13.93 3.27 6.37
CA ARG A 32 12.83 2.83 5.51
C ARG A 32 11.92 3.98 5.10
N LEU A 33 11.63 4.89 6.02
CA LEU A 33 10.81 6.07 5.78
C LEU A 33 11.50 7.01 4.79
N LEU A 34 12.79 7.32 5.00
CA LEU A 34 13.58 8.13 4.06
C LEU A 34 13.64 7.50 2.65
N TYR A 35 13.74 6.19 2.55
CA TYR A 35 13.67 5.49 1.26
C TYR A 35 12.31 5.70 0.56
N LEU A 36 11.21 5.59 1.30
CA LEU A 36 9.87 5.78 0.74
C LEU A 36 9.63 7.24 0.34
N ASP A 37 10.08 8.20 1.16
CA ASP A 37 9.83 9.61 0.95
C ASP A 37 10.76 10.24 -0.10
N VAL A 38 12.07 9.96 -0.04
CA VAL A 38 13.06 10.60 -0.92
C VAL A 38 13.19 9.84 -2.24
N ILE A 39 13.33 8.51 -2.18
CA ILE A 39 13.62 7.72 -3.39
C ILE A 39 12.32 7.38 -4.12
N LYS A 40 11.27 6.96 -3.40
CA LYS A 40 9.98 6.59 -4.01
C LYS A 40 8.92 7.71 -3.99
N GLY A 41 9.18 8.84 -3.33
CA GLY A 41 8.17 9.88 -3.15
C GLY A 41 7.68 10.45 -4.47
N GLU A 42 8.60 10.75 -5.39
CA GLU A 42 8.24 11.26 -6.72
C GLU A 42 7.42 10.24 -7.53
N GLU A 43 7.82 8.96 -7.49
CA GLU A 43 7.09 7.90 -8.16
C GLU A 43 5.66 7.75 -7.62
N PHE A 44 5.49 7.77 -6.30
CA PHE A 44 4.17 7.69 -5.67
C PHE A 44 3.33 8.92 -5.95
N LYS A 45 3.92 10.12 -5.93
CA LYS A 45 3.23 11.36 -6.31
C LYS A 45 2.74 11.30 -7.74
N ARG A 46 3.59 10.90 -8.69
CA ARG A 46 3.22 10.76 -10.10
C ARG A 46 2.12 9.72 -10.31
N ARG A 47 2.18 8.58 -9.60
CA ARG A 47 1.12 7.55 -9.63
C ARG A 47 -0.19 8.08 -9.06
N ALA A 48 -0.14 8.84 -7.97
CA ALA A 48 -1.32 9.46 -7.37
C ALA A 48 -1.94 10.51 -8.30
N GLU A 49 -1.13 11.36 -8.94
CA GLU A 49 -1.60 12.32 -9.95
C GLU A 49 -2.22 11.62 -11.16
N ALA A 50 -1.57 10.56 -11.68
CA ALA A 50 -2.12 9.75 -12.76
C ALA A 50 -3.45 9.11 -12.36
N GLN A 51 -3.56 8.59 -11.12
CA GLN A 51 -4.80 8.04 -10.61
C GLN A 51 -5.88 9.12 -10.49
N TRP A 52 -5.55 10.29 -9.92
CA TRP A 52 -6.46 11.42 -9.76
C TRP A 52 -6.99 11.91 -11.11
N GLN A 53 -6.11 12.12 -12.09
CA GLN A 53 -6.50 12.48 -13.46
C GLN A 53 -7.28 11.37 -14.18
N SER A 54 -7.14 10.12 -13.73
CA SER A 54 -7.92 8.98 -14.20
C SER A 54 -9.23 8.75 -13.43
N VAL A 55 -9.53 9.52 -12.38
CA VAL A 55 -10.82 9.50 -11.67
C VAL A 55 -11.90 9.97 -12.67
N GLY A 56 -12.48 9.01 -13.39
CA GLY A 56 -13.38 9.23 -14.52
C GLY A 56 -13.18 8.21 -15.64
N ARG A 57 -11.95 7.70 -15.81
CA ARG A 57 -11.63 6.56 -16.68
C ARG A 57 -11.62 5.27 -15.87
N ARG A 58 -12.74 4.91 -15.24
CA ARG A 58 -12.90 3.50 -14.84
C ARG A 58 -12.86 2.69 -16.13
N VAL A 59 -11.94 1.74 -16.25
CA VAL A 59 -11.98 0.75 -17.33
C VAL A 59 -13.10 -0.22 -16.93
N PRO A 60 -14.30 -0.16 -17.53
CA PRO A 60 -15.35 -1.09 -17.17
C PRO A 60 -14.89 -2.49 -17.57
N GLY A 61 -14.99 -3.45 -16.65
CA GLY A 61 -14.80 -4.85 -16.99
C GLY A 61 -15.84 -5.28 -18.04
N LYS A 62 -15.43 -6.06 -19.04
CA LYS A 62 -16.36 -6.65 -20.02
C LYS A 62 -17.16 -7.76 -19.32
N ARG A 63 -18.49 -7.74 -19.41
CA ARG A 63 -19.32 -8.85 -18.92
C ARG A 63 -19.08 -10.09 -19.80
N GLY A 64 -19.12 -11.27 -19.19
CA GLY A 64 -19.11 -12.53 -19.93
C GLY A 64 -20.30 -12.64 -20.89
N THR A 65 -20.12 -13.40 -21.98
CA THR A 65 -21.19 -13.73 -22.91
C THR A 65 -22.22 -14.62 -22.24
N ILE A 66 -23.50 -14.31 -22.38
CA ILE A 66 -24.60 -15.15 -21.90
C ILE A 66 -25.02 -16.08 -23.02
N TYR A 67 -25.07 -17.38 -22.72
CA TYR A 67 -25.50 -18.43 -23.64
C TYR A 67 -26.77 -19.11 -23.13
N ASP A 68 -27.59 -19.64 -24.04
CA ASP A 68 -28.64 -20.59 -23.72
C ASP A 68 -28.05 -22.01 -23.52
N ARG A 69 -28.87 -22.96 -23.06
CA ARG A 69 -28.51 -24.39 -22.86
C ARG A 69 -27.89 -25.06 -24.08
N ASN A 70 -28.25 -24.61 -25.29
CA ASN A 70 -27.77 -25.13 -26.56
C ASN A 70 -26.51 -24.40 -27.07
N GLY A 71 -25.88 -23.54 -26.25
CA GLY A 71 -24.69 -22.78 -26.65
C GLY A 71 -24.95 -21.58 -27.54
N ARG A 72 -26.22 -21.21 -27.77
CA ARG A 72 -26.59 -20.03 -28.57
C ARG A 72 -26.38 -18.75 -27.76
N ILE A 73 -25.77 -17.73 -28.38
CA ILE A 73 -25.51 -16.43 -27.74
C ILE A 73 -26.82 -15.66 -27.53
N LEU A 74 -27.06 -15.22 -26.30
CA LEU A 74 -28.22 -14.41 -25.91
C LEU A 74 -27.84 -12.95 -25.62
N ALA A 75 -26.68 -12.70 -25.01
CA ALA A 75 -26.22 -11.33 -24.72
C ALA A 75 -24.70 -11.21 -24.72
N ILE A 76 -24.20 -10.11 -25.29
CA ILE A 76 -22.77 -9.76 -25.34
C ILE A 76 -22.54 -8.30 -24.99
N SER A 77 -21.39 -7.99 -24.40
CA SER A 77 -20.91 -6.62 -24.24
C SER A 77 -20.06 -6.19 -25.43
N ILE A 78 -20.40 -5.06 -26.06
CA ILE A 78 -19.67 -4.49 -27.19
C ILE A 78 -19.31 -3.04 -26.89
N LYS A 79 -18.10 -2.61 -27.24
CA LYS A 79 -17.67 -1.22 -27.12
C LYS A 79 -18.37 -0.36 -28.17
N ARG A 80 -18.97 0.76 -27.74
CA ARG A 80 -19.68 1.73 -28.58
C ARG A 80 -19.35 3.15 -28.14
N TYR A 81 -19.36 4.08 -29.09
CA TYR A 81 -19.21 5.49 -28.81
C TYR A 81 -20.58 6.09 -28.46
N ARG A 82 -20.61 6.97 -27.46
CA ARG A 82 -21.78 7.77 -27.09
C ARG A 82 -21.37 9.23 -27.24
N VAL A 83 -22.03 9.96 -28.13
CA VAL A 83 -21.85 11.40 -28.32
C VAL A 83 -22.94 12.12 -27.54
N VAL A 84 -22.57 13.12 -26.75
CA VAL A 84 -23.50 13.90 -25.91
C VAL A 84 -23.13 15.38 -26.08
N THR A 85 -24.13 16.24 -26.28
CA THR A 85 -23.95 17.70 -26.36
C THR A 85 -24.68 18.35 -25.20
N ASN A 86 -24.03 19.25 -24.48
CA ASN A 86 -24.68 20.13 -23.51
C ASN A 86 -24.77 21.53 -24.15
N PRO A 87 -25.99 22.08 -24.35
CA PRO A 87 -26.15 23.41 -24.93
C PRO A 87 -25.57 24.51 -24.03
#